data_AF-X0V303-F1
#
_entry.id   AF-X0V303-F1
#
_cell.length_a   1.000
_cell.length_b   1.000
_cell.length_c   1.000
_cell.angle_alpha   90.00
_cell.angle_beta   90.00
_cell.angle_gamma   90.00
#
_symmetry.space_group_name_H-M   'P 1'
#
loop_
_entity.id
_entity.type
_entity.pdbx_description
1 polymer ?
#
loop_
_entity_poly.entity_id
_entity_poly.type
_entity_poly.pdbx_seq_one_letter_code
_entity_poly.pdbx_strand_id
1 'polypeptide(L)'
;LLVLVCVSVVIACVCVLLLYRTSLDQYKERLEEAVKSEGKMVEALAELNDFDPDQTLKQLIEIQEQHKGIGTTGECTLAVLEGDEIRYLPHHRYNRHPTPGSVPFEGALDEPMRQALKGETDTMVGPDYQGTTVLAAYRPIPCLGWGSVAKIELSEIRQPFVKGAAGVLLTIGVLIGGATLLLIRLGKPVVSELERSEQQYRSLVETSSDWIWEVDRDNVFTYAGPKVKEILGYTPQQIVGKSVFEFVTPEEKQRLIRVLPKIIE
;
A
#
# COMPACT_ATOMS: atom_id res chain seq x y z
N LEU A 1 13.70 -6.39 9.84
CA LEU A 1 12.73 -5.28 9.91
C LEU A 1 12.42 -4.69 8.52
N LEU A 2 13.43 -4.21 7.80
CA LEU A 2 13.26 -3.49 6.53
C LEU A 2 12.58 -4.35 5.44
N VAL A 3 12.97 -5.62 5.29
CA VAL A 3 12.33 -6.56 4.37
C VAL A 3 10.85 -6.78 4.69
N LEU A 4 10.51 -6.96 5.98
CA LEU A 4 9.12 -7.17 6.41
C LEU A 4 8.25 -5.94 6.09
N VAL A 5 8.78 -4.73 6.35
CA VAL A 5 8.11 -3.46 6.03
C VAL A 5 7.88 -3.34 4.52
N CYS A 6 8.90 -3.60 3.70
CA CYS A 6 8.76 -3.54 2.25
C CYS A 6 7.68 -4.51 1.76
N VAL A 7 7.68 -5.75 2.26
CA VAL A 7 6.66 -6.75 1.89
C VAL A 7 5.26 -6.28 2.30
N SER A 8 5.08 -5.75 3.51
CA SER A 8 3.77 -5.24 3.97
C SER A 8 3.28 -4.06 3.13
N VAL A 9 4.16 -3.13 2.77
CA VAL A 9 3.81 -1.98 1.92
C VAL A 9 3.42 -2.43 0.52
N VAL A 10 4.13 -3.39 -0.07
CA VAL A 10 3.81 -3.95 -1.39
C VAL A 10 2.46 -4.65 -1.36
N ILE A 11 2.21 -5.50 -0.37
CA ILE A 11 0.91 -6.19 -0.22
C ILE A 11 -0.22 -5.17 -0.07
N ALA A 12 -0.06 -4.16 0.81
CA ALA A 12 -1.06 -3.12 0.99
C ALA A 12 -1.34 -2.35 -0.31
N CYS A 13 -0.30 -1.99 -1.05
CA CYS A 13 -0.41 -1.31 -2.34
C CYS A 13 -1.18 -2.16 -3.36
N VAL A 14 -0.80 -3.43 -3.51
CA VAL A 14 -1.47 -4.37 -4.42
C VAL A 14 -2.93 -4.56 -4.01
N CYS A 15 -3.23 -4.72 -2.73
CA CYS A 15 -4.61 -4.83 -2.24
C CYS A 15 -5.44 -3.60 -2.58
N VAL A 16 -4.94 -2.39 -2.32
CA VAL A 16 -5.64 -1.15 -2.65
C VAL A 16 -5.88 -1.03 -4.15
N LEU A 17 -4.89 -1.39 -4.99
CA LEU A 17 -5.03 -1.38 -6.45
C LEU A 17 -6.08 -2.39 -6.94
N LEU A 18 -6.09 -3.60 -6.39
CA LEU A 18 -7.09 -4.60 -6.73
C LEU A 18 -8.50 -4.15 -6.34
N LEU A 19 -8.68 -3.65 -5.12
CA LEU A 19 -9.96 -3.14 -4.65
C LEU A 19 -10.45 -1.95 -5.50
N TYR A 20 -9.55 -1.05 -5.88
CA TYR A 20 -9.88 0.07 -6.76
C TYR A 20 -10.34 -0.40 -8.15
N ARG A 21 -9.64 -1.36 -8.75
CA ARG A 21 -10.01 -1.94 -10.05
C ARG A 21 -11.37 -2.63 -9.98
N THR A 22 -11.59 -3.50 -9.00
CA THR A 22 -12.87 -4.16 -8.80
C THR A 22 -14.00 -3.16 -8.57
N SER A 23 -13.75 -2.09 -7.81
CA SER A 23 -14.73 -1.03 -7.62
C SER A 23 -15.06 -0.31 -8.95
N LEU A 24 -14.06 0.01 -9.77
CA LEU A 24 -14.30 0.60 -11.09
C LEU A 24 -15.17 -0.31 -11.97
N ASP A 25 -14.88 -1.61 -12.01
CA ASP A 25 -15.65 -2.56 -12.81
C ASP A 25 -17.10 -2.67 -12.30
N GLN A 26 -17.32 -2.70 -10.97
CA GLN A 26 -18.66 -2.67 -10.39
C GLN A 26 -19.44 -1.39 -10.70
N TYR A 27 -18.76 -0.24 -10.72
CA TYR A 27 -19.39 1.02 -11.10
C TYR A 27 -19.74 1.03 -12.59
N LYS A 28 -18.89 0.47 -13.46
CA LYS A 28 -19.20 0.34 -14.90
C LYS A 28 -20.48 -0.46 -15.11
N GLU A 29 -20.58 -1.66 -14.54
CA GLU A 29 -21.76 -2.52 -14.68
C GLU A 29 -23.04 -1.80 -14.20
N ARG A 30 -22.97 -1.11 -13.07
CA ARG A 30 -24.12 -0.34 -12.55
C ARG A 30 -24.53 0.81 -13.46
N LEU A 31 -23.57 1.52 -14.06
CA LEU A 31 -23.85 2.59 -15.00
C LEU A 31 -24.46 2.04 -16.30
N GLU A 32 -23.94 0.92 -16.82
CA GLU A 32 -24.51 0.24 -17.98
C GLU A 32 -25.96 -0.21 -17.73
N GLU A 33 -26.22 -0.81 -16.57
CA GLU A 33 -27.58 -1.20 -16.17
C GLU A 33 -28.51 0.01 -16.05
N ALA A 34 -28.02 1.11 -15.48
CA ALA A 34 -28.81 2.34 -15.33
C ALA A 34 -29.20 2.92 -16.70
N VAL A 35 -28.24 3.09 -17.60
CA VAL A 35 -28.46 3.59 -18.96
C VAL A 35 -29.38 2.65 -19.75
N LYS A 36 -29.20 1.33 -19.60
CA LYS A 36 -30.06 0.33 -20.24
C LYS A 36 -31.49 0.39 -19.73
N SER A 37 -31.69 0.53 -18.42
CA SER A 37 -33.01 0.65 -17.80
C SER A 37 -33.69 1.95 -18.22
N GLU A 38 -32.97 3.07 -18.19
CA GLU A 38 -33.48 4.37 -18.62
C GLU A 38 -33.83 4.35 -20.11
N GLY A 39 -32.95 3.84 -20.97
CA GLY A 39 -33.20 3.74 -22.41
C GLY A 39 -34.47 2.95 -22.73
N LYS A 40 -34.68 1.79 -22.09
CA LYS A 40 -35.91 1.00 -22.26
C LYS A 40 -37.15 1.73 -21.78
N MET A 41 -37.06 2.47 -20.68
CA MET A 41 -38.17 3.27 -20.16
C MET A 41 -38.53 4.38 -21.14
N VAL A 42 -37.53 5.10 -21.66
CA VAL A 42 -37.73 6.16 -22.65
C VAL A 42 -38.32 5.60 -23.95
N GLU A 43 -37.81 4.46 -24.43
CA GLU A 43 -38.34 3.78 -25.63
C GLU A 43 -39.82 3.37 -25.44
N ALA A 44 -40.18 2.83 -24.27
CA ALA A 44 -41.57 2.47 -23.97
C ALA A 44 -42.48 3.71 -23.87
N LEU A 45 -42.00 4.82 -23.30
CA LEU A 45 -42.73 6.08 -23.28
C LEU A 45 -42.87 6.69 -24.67
N ALA A 46 -41.84 6.57 -25.52
CA ALA A 46 -41.89 7.00 -26.91
C ALA A 46 -42.99 6.25 -27.67
N GLU A 47 -43.05 4.92 -27.54
CA GLU A 47 -44.10 4.10 -28.16
C GLU A 47 -45.52 4.51 -27.70
N LEU A 48 -45.69 4.82 -26.41
CA LEU A 48 -46.98 5.29 -25.86
C LEU A 48 -47.40 6.65 -26.40
N ASN A 49 -46.44 7.50 -26.78
CA ASN A 49 -46.67 8.86 -27.28
C ASN A 49 -46.49 8.98 -28.80
N ASP A 50 -46.63 7.88 -29.54
CA ASP A 50 -46.48 7.85 -31.01
C ASP A 50 -45.15 8.46 -31.51
N PHE A 51 -44.09 8.21 -30.74
CA PHE A 51 -42.72 8.69 -30.96
C PHE A 51 -42.59 10.22 -30.99
N ASP A 52 -43.53 10.97 -30.40
CA ASP A 52 -43.42 12.42 -30.23
C ASP A 52 -42.39 12.77 -29.13
N PRO A 53 -41.24 13.39 -29.48
CA PRO A 53 -40.19 13.71 -28.52
C PRO A 53 -40.64 14.65 -27.40
N ASP A 54 -41.51 15.62 -27.71
CA ASP A 54 -41.93 16.65 -26.75
C ASP A 54 -42.90 16.07 -25.70
N GLN A 55 -43.87 15.26 -26.14
CA GLN A 55 -44.76 14.54 -25.23
C GLN A 55 -44.02 13.52 -24.37
N THR A 56 -43.07 12.80 -24.97
CA THR A 56 -42.23 11.82 -24.27
C THR A 56 -41.39 12.49 -23.20
N LEU A 57 -40.74 13.61 -23.51
CA LEU A 57 -39.95 14.38 -22.56
C LEU A 57 -40.81 14.90 -21.40
N LYS A 58 -42.00 15.43 -21.69
CA LYS A 58 -42.91 15.94 -20.66
C LYS A 58 -43.30 14.85 -19.66
N GLN A 59 -43.69 13.68 -20.14
CA GLN A 59 -44.01 12.54 -19.27
C GLN A 59 -42.79 11.99 -18.53
N LEU A 60 -41.63 11.98 -19.19
CA LEU A 60 -40.39 11.54 -18.56
C LEU A 60 -40.02 12.42 -17.36
N ILE A 61 -40.15 13.75 -17.50
CA ILE A 61 -39.90 14.71 -16.42
C ILE A 61 -40.86 14.45 -15.24
N GLU A 62 -42.13 14.15 -15.51
CA GLU A 62 -43.12 13.80 -14.48
C GLU A 62 -42.77 12.50 -13.74
N ILE A 63 -42.18 11.51 -14.42
CA ILE A 63 -41.84 10.19 -13.84
C ILE A 63 -40.50 10.22 -13.08
N GLN A 64 -39.54 11.04 -13.51
CA GLN A 64 -38.19 11.05 -12.96
C GLN A 64 -38.07 11.68 -11.55
N GLU A 65 -39.16 12.20 -10.98
CA GLU A 65 -39.18 12.79 -9.62
C GLU A 65 -38.82 11.82 -8.49
N GLN A 66 -38.84 10.50 -8.71
CA GLN A 66 -38.72 9.50 -7.65
C GLN A 66 -37.41 8.69 -7.65
N HIS A 67 -36.54 8.85 -8.64
CA HIS A 67 -35.36 8.00 -8.78
C HIS A 67 -34.14 8.56 -8.02
N LYS A 68 -33.58 7.73 -7.13
CA LYS A 68 -32.35 8.03 -6.38
C LYS A 68 -31.16 7.92 -7.35
N GLY A 69 -30.37 8.99 -7.48
CA GLY A 69 -29.18 9.01 -8.35
C GLY A 69 -28.11 7.98 -7.97
N ILE A 70 -27.12 7.81 -8.85
CA ILE A 70 -26.07 6.80 -8.71
C ILE A 70 -24.96 7.33 -7.80
N GLY A 71 -25.00 6.99 -6.51
CA GLY A 71 -24.04 7.52 -5.54
C GLY A 71 -24.28 9.00 -5.22
N THR A 72 -23.21 9.74 -4.97
CA THR A 72 -23.28 11.15 -4.51
C THR A 72 -23.27 12.12 -5.69
N THR A 73 -22.42 11.86 -6.68
CA THR A 73 -22.23 12.71 -7.87
C THR A 73 -22.93 12.13 -9.10
N GLY A 74 -23.25 10.84 -9.12
CA GLY A 74 -23.62 10.19 -10.38
C GLY A 74 -24.97 10.63 -10.94
N GLU A 75 -24.98 11.04 -12.19
CA GLU A 75 -26.12 11.59 -12.92
C GLU A 75 -26.43 10.81 -14.19
N CYS A 76 -27.71 10.77 -14.55
CA CYS A 76 -28.16 10.37 -15.87
C CYS A 76 -28.57 11.62 -16.65
N THR A 77 -28.13 11.69 -17.89
CA THR A 77 -28.38 12.82 -18.79
C THR A 77 -28.84 12.31 -20.13
N LEU A 78 -29.77 13.05 -20.73
CA LEU A 78 -30.25 12.83 -22.07
C LEU A 78 -29.91 14.05 -22.92
N ALA A 79 -29.54 13.82 -24.17
CA ALA A 79 -29.31 14.89 -25.12
C ALA A 79 -29.73 14.48 -26.54
N VAL A 80 -29.88 15.48 -27.39
CA VAL A 80 -30.15 15.35 -28.82
C VAL A 80 -29.10 16.15 -29.59
N LEU A 81 -28.74 15.67 -30.78
CA LEU A 81 -27.92 16.43 -31.71
C LEU A 81 -28.80 17.38 -32.52
N GLU A 82 -28.59 18.68 -32.37
CA GLU A 82 -29.27 19.72 -33.14
C GLU A 82 -28.26 20.58 -33.90
N GLY A 83 -28.19 20.35 -35.21
CA GLY A 83 -27.14 20.96 -36.04
C GLY A 83 -25.77 20.41 -35.65
N ASP A 84 -24.89 21.27 -35.15
CA ASP A 84 -23.54 20.92 -34.68
C ASP A 84 -23.41 21.02 -33.16
N GLU A 85 -24.54 20.99 -32.44
CA GLU A 85 -24.59 21.18 -30.99
C GLU A 85 -25.33 20.01 -30.33
N ILE A 86 -24.74 19.48 -29.26
CA ILE A 86 -25.37 18.56 -28.33
C ILE A 86 -26.25 19.40 -27.40
N ARG A 87 -27.56 19.29 -27.53
CA ARG A 87 -28.52 19.96 -26.65
C ARG A 87 -29.00 19.01 -25.58
N TYR A 88 -28.82 19.38 -24.32
CA TYR A 88 -29.25 18.56 -23.19
C TYR A 88 -30.73 18.75 -22.93
N LEU A 89 -31.42 17.63 -22.73
CA LEU A 89 -32.82 17.64 -22.38
C LEU A 89 -32.95 17.98 -20.89
N PRO A 90 -33.97 18.78 -20.50
CA PRO A 90 -34.23 19.08 -19.11
C PRO A 90 -34.40 17.79 -18.29
N HIS A 91 -33.67 17.68 -17.19
CA HIS A 91 -33.78 16.57 -16.26
C HIS A 91 -33.83 17.11 -14.82
N HIS A 92 -34.76 16.62 -14.01
CA HIS A 92 -35.01 17.15 -12.67
C HIS A 92 -34.08 16.48 -11.63
N ARG A 93 -32.79 16.85 -11.59
CA ARG A 93 -31.93 16.55 -10.42
C ARG A 93 -31.89 17.72 -9.46
N TYR A 94 -32.33 17.48 -8.23
CA TYR A 94 -32.23 18.40 -7.11
C TYR A 94 -30.74 18.59 -6.73
N ASN A 95 -30.15 19.71 -7.17
CA ASN A 95 -28.85 20.30 -6.79
C ASN A 95 -27.54 19.60 -7.21
N ARG A 96 -26.83 20.21 -8.18
CA ARG A 96 -25.56 20.93 -7.91
C ARG A 96 -25.15 21.89 -9.05
N HIS A 97 -25.57 21.61 -10.29
CA HIS A 97 -25.32 22.47 -11.45
C HIS A 97 -26.53 22.52 -12.39
N PRO A 98 -26.81 23.67 -13.04
CA PRO A 98 -27.83 23.73 -14.10
C PRO A 98 -27.42 22.84 -15.26
N THR A 99 -28.40 22.19 -15.90
CA THR A 99 -28.19 21.49 -17.17
C THR A 99 -27.52 22.48 -18.15
N PRO A 100 -26.40 22.12 -18.78
CA PRO A 100 -25.80 22.96 -19.81
C PRO A 100 -26.82 23.13 -20.95
N GLY A 101 -26.88 24.33 -21.54
CA GLY A 101 -27.80 24.59 -22.65
C GLY A 101 -27.43 23.79 -23.89
N SER A 102 -26.16 23.86 -24.31
CA SER A 102 -25.58 23.02 -25.35
C SER A 102 -24.06 22.97 -25.26
N VAL A 103 -23.45 21.97 -25.90
CA VAL A 103 -22.01 21.93 -26.19
C VAL A 103 -21.78 21.58 -27.66
N PRO A 104 -20.70 22.09 -28.30
CA PRO A 104 -20.38 21.73 -29.69
C PRO A 104 -20.16 20.21 -29.84
N PHE A 105 -20.73 19.63 -30.89
CA PHE A 105 -20.57 18.20 -31.19
C PHE A 105 -19.12 17.86 -31.55
N GLU A 106 -18.49 18.68 -32.38
CA GLU A 106 -17.04 18.61 -32.65
C GLU A 106 -16.29 19.45 -31.60
N GLY A 107 -15.90 18.81 -30.48
CA GLY A 107 -15.24 19.50 -29.38
C GLY A 107 -14.38 18.60 -28.47
N ALA A 108 -13.96 19.14 -27.32
CA ALA A 108 -13.25 18.37 -26.29
C ALA A 108 -14.15 17.96 -25.10
N LEU A 109 -15.39 18.46 -25.09
CA LEU A 109 -16.34 18.24 -24.00
C LEU A 109 -17.32 17.12 -24.34
N ASP A 110 -17.78 16.45 -23.29
CA ASP A 110 -18.77 15.38 -23.31
C ASP A 110 -18.58 14.33 -24.40
N GLU A 111 -17.40 13.70 -24.39
CA GLU A 111 -17.11 12.57 -25.25
C GLU A 111 -18.12 11.42 -25.09
N PRO A 112 -18.58 11.04 -23.86
CA PRO A 112 -19.59 10.00 -23.70
C PRO A 112 -20.91 10.30 -24.44
N MET A 113 -21.44 11.52 -24.31
CA MET A 113 -22.69 11.89 -24.99
C MET A 113 -22.52 11.91 -26.50
N ARG A 114 -21.36 12.34 -26.98
CA ARG A 114 -21.05 12.33 -28.41
C ARG A 114 -21.03 10.92 -28.98
N GLN A 115 -20.44 9.96 -28.27
CA GLN A 115 -20.41 8.56 -28.70
C GLN A 115 -21.83 7.95 -28.69
N ALA A 116 -22.65 8.26 -27.70
CA ALA A 116 -24.07 7.89 -27.70
C ALA A 116 -24.80 8.39 -28.95
N LEU A 117 -24.63 9.67 -29.28
CA LEU A 117 -25.27 10.30 -30.45
C LEU A 117 -24.71 9.80 -31.79
N LYS A 118 -23.49 9.24 -31.81
CA LYS A 118 -22.93 8.52 -32.96
C LYS A 118 -23.50 7.11 -33.13
N GLY A 119 -24.30 6.62 -32.18
CA GLY A 119 -24.90 5.29 -32.22
C GLY A 119 -24.13 4.22 -31.44
N GLU A 120 -23.10 4.60 -30.67
CA GLU A 120 -22.26 3.66 -29.93
C GLU A 120 -22.81 3.38 -28.53
N THR A 121 -22.58 2.17 -28.03
CA THR A 121 -22.92 1.76 -26.66
C THR A 121 -21.69 1.17 -26.00
N ASP A 122 -21.15 1.83 -24.98
CA ASP A 122 -20.00 1.34 -24.23
C ASP A 122 -19.88 2.07 -22.88
N THR A 123 -18.82 1.75 -22.14
CA THR A 123 -18.32 2.53 -21.00
C THR A 123 -16.99 3.19 -21.31
N MET A 124 -16.75 4.36 -20.70
CA MET A 124 -15.48 5.04 -20.84
C MET A 124 -15.14 5.92 -19.65
N VAL A 125 -13.85 6.28 -19.56
CA VAL A 125 -13.41 7.38 -18.71
C VAL A 125 -13.09 8.55 -19.62
N GLY A 126 -13.78 9.68 -19.43
CA GLY A 126 -13.65 10.84 -20.30
C GLY A 126 -14.14 12.13 -19.65
N PRO A 127 -13.88 13.29 -20.28
CA PRO A 127 -14.46 14.55 -19.84
C PRO A 127 -15.96 14.58 -20.14
N ASP A 128 -16.73 15.09 -19.19
CA ASP A 128 -18.14 15.41 -19.41
C ASP A 128 -18.35 16.82 -19.98
N TYR A 129 -19.59 17.30 -20.04
CA TYR A 129 -19.90 18.66 -20.50
C TYR A 129 -19.29 19.79 -19.64
N GLN A 130 -18.89 19.50 -18.40
CA GLN A 130 -18.18 20.45 -17.54
C GLN A 130 -16.66 20.32 -17.66
N GLY A 131 -16.17 19.37 -18.48
CA GLY A 131 -14.76 19.01 -18.56
C GLY A 131 -14.28 18.18 -17.37
N THR A 132 -15.18 17.73 -16.50
CA THR A 132 -14.83 16.90 -15.35
C THR A 132 -14.60 15.47 -15.82
N THR A 133 -13.52 14.85 -15.36
CA THR A 133 -13.25 13.44 -15.69
C THR A 133 -14.22 12.53 -14.94
N VAL A 134 -15.06 11.85 -15.70
CA VAL A 134 -16.09 10.93 -15.20
C VAL A 134 -15.83 9.51 -15.71
N LEU A 135 -16.31 8.53 -14.96
CA LEU A 135 -16.63 7.21 -15.51
C LEU A 135 -18.07 7.27 -16.03
N ALA A 136 -18.28 6.92 -17.29
CA ALA A 136 -19.58 7.00 -17.94
C ALA A 136 -19.93 5.68 -18.65
N ALA A 137 -21.21 5.34 -18.65
CA ALA A 137 -21.82 4.42 -19.60
C ALA A 137 -22.74 5.23 -20.51
N TYR A 138 -22.87 4.82 -21.76
CA TYR A 138 -23.63 5.57 -22.74
C TYR A 138 -24.29 4.66 -23.77
N ARG A 139 -25.41 5.11 -24.36
CA ARG A 139 -26.13 4.42 -25.44
C ARG A 139 -26.94 5.39 -26.31
N PRO A 140 -27.25 5.03 -27.57
CA PRO A 140 -28.27 5.71 -28.34
C PRO A 140 -29.68 5.28 -27.92
N ILE A 141 -30.65 6.15 -28.21
CA ILE A 141 -32.09 5.88 -28.25
C ILE A 141 -32.55 6.26 -29.66
N PRO A 142 -32.42 5.34 -30.64
CA PRO A 142 -32.59 5.67 -32.06
C PRO A 142 -34.00 6.15 -32.43
N CYS A 143 -35.03 5.66 -31.74
CA CYS A 143 -36.43 6.00 -32.04
C CYS A 143 -36.75 7.50 -31.86
N LEU A 144 -35.97 8.21 -31.04
CA LEU A 144 -36.10 9.64 -30.79
C LEU A 144 -34.87 10.45 -31.29
N GLY A 145 -33.83 9.76 -31.79
CA GLY A 145 -32.54 10.40 -32.11
C GLY A 145 -31.81 10.95 -30.88
N TRP A 146 -32.06 10.39 -29.69
CA TRP A 146 -31.46 10.84 -28.43
C TRP A 146 -30.24 9.99 -28.05
N GLY A 147 -29.39 10.54 -27.19
CA GLY A 147 -28.35 9.82 -26.46
C GLY A 147 -28.65 9.82 -24.96
N SER A 148 -28.34 8.71 -24.29
CA SER A 148 -28.40 8.59 -22.82
C SER A 148 -27.00 8.31 -22.28
N VAL A 149 -26.65 9.01 -21.22
CA VAL A 149 -25.37 8.87 -20.52
C VAL A 149 -25.63 8.85 -19.02
N ALA A 150 -25.21 7.77 -18.36
CA ALA A 150 -25.05 7.76 -16.91
C ALA A 150 -23.58 7.88 -16.59
N LYS A 151 -23.24 8.78 -15.66
CA LYS A 151 -21.86 9.07 -15.32
C LYS A 151 -21.69 9.37 -13.85
N ILE A 152 -20.49 9.15 -13.34
CA ILE A 152 -20.08 9.46 -11.96
C ILE A 152 -18.68 10.07 -11.99
N GLU A 153 -18.42 11.05 -11.12
CA GLU A 153 -17.09 11.63 -11.03
C GLU A 153 -16.04 10.59 -10.62
N LEU A 154 -14.92 10.54 -11.35
CA LEU A 154 -13.82 9.62 -11.00
C LEU A 154 -13.23 9.97 -9.61
N SER A 155 -13.38 11.21 -9.18
CA SER A 155 -12.97 11.71 -7.86
C SER A 155 -13.72 11.00 -6.72
N GLU A 156 -15.02 10.74 -6.87
CA GLU A 156 -15.86 10.06 -5.89
C GLU A 156 -15.41 8.61 -5.72
N ILE A 157 -15.16 7.90 -6.83
CA ILE A 157 -14.67 6.52 -6.79
C ILE A 157 -13.30 6.45 -6.14
N ARG A 158 -12.39 7.39 -6.43
CA ARG A 158 -10.99 7.35 -5.95
C ARG A 158 -10.82 7.73 -4.47
N GLN A 159 -11.64 8.63 -3.94
CA GLN A 159 -11.45 9.21 -2.61
C GLN A 159 -11.34 8.17 -1.46
N PRO A 160 -12.22 7.15 -1.37
CA PRO A 160 -12.14 6.14 -0.32
C PRO A 160 -10.79 5.40 -0.30
N PHE A 161 -10.25 5.07 -1.49
CA PHE A 161 -8.99 4.34 -1.62
C PHE A 161 -7.78 5.17 -1.23
N VAL A 162 -7.76 6.46 -1.61
CA VAL A 162 -6.68 7.38 -1.22
C VAL A 162 -6.65 7.60 0.29
N LYS A 163 -7.83 7.81 0.90
CA LYS A 163 -7.95 7.94 2.37
C LYS A 163 -7.53 6.65 3.08
N GLY A 164 -7.94 5.49 2.57
CA GLY A 164 -7.55 4.19 3.10
C GLY A 164 -6.04 3.95 3.02
N ALA A 165 -5.43 4.21 1.87
CA ALA A 165 -3.98 4.07 1.67
C ALA A 165 -3.17 4.97 2.60
N ALA A 166 -3.59 6.23 2.76
CA ALA A 166 -2.96 7.16 3.71
C ALA A 166 -3.04 6.65 5.15
N GLY A 167 -4.20 6.09 5.55
CA GLY A 167 -4.38 5.46 6.86
C GLY A 167 -3.43 4.28 7.08
N VAL A 168 -3.28 3.39 6.09
CA VAL A 168 -2.35 2.24 6.17
C VAL A 168 -0.90 2.68 6.27
N LEU A 169 -0.48 3.69 5.51
CA LEU A 169 0.89 4.23 5.61
C LEU A 169 1.16 4.84 6.99
N LEU A 170 0.18 5.54 7.56
CA LEU A 170 0.29 6.12 8.89
C LEU A 170 0.42 5.04 9.97
N THR A 171 -0.38 3.96 9.92
CA THR A 171 -0.27 2.86 10.88
C THR A 171 1.07 2.12 10.77
N ILE A 172 1.55 1.86 9.54
CA ILE A 172 2.88 1.28 9.31
C ILE A 172 3.97 2.19 9.90
N GLY A 173 3.88 3.51 9.66
CA GLY A 173 4.83 4.49 10.20
C GLY A 173 4.87 4.49 11.73
N VAL A 174 3.71 4.45 12.38
CA VAL A 174 3.60 4.38 13.86
C VAL A 174 4.20 3.08 14.39
N LEU A 175 3.93 1.94 13.75
CA LEU A 175 4.49 0.64 14.16
C LEU A 175 6.01 0.60 14.02
N ILE A 176 6.56 1.12 12.91
CA ILE A 176 8.01 1.19 12.70
C ILE A 176 8.66 2.12 13.72
N GLY A 177 8.08 3.30 13.94
CA GLY A 177 8.58 4.25 14.93
C GLY A 177 8.59 3.65 16.33
N GLY A 178 7.50 2.99 16.72
CA GLY A 178 7.37 2.30 18.00
C GLY A 178 8.37 1.14 18.16
N ALA A 179 8.50 0.28 17.14
CA ALA A 179 9.46 -0.83 17.16
C ALA A 179 10.91 -0.32 17.24
N THR A 180 11.23 0.74 16.50
CA THR A 180 12.57 1.37 16.53
C THR A 180 12.87 1.96 17.91
N LEU A 181 11.91 2.68 18.50
CA LEU A 181 12.04 3.22 19.86
C LEU A 181 12.23 2.10 20.90
N LEU A 182 11.46 1.03 20.80
CA LEU A 182 11.54 -0.13 21.69
C LEU A 182 12.91 -0.81 21.58
N LEU A 183 13.40 -1.03 20.35
CA LEU A 183 14.73 -1.60 20.11
C LEU A 183 15.83 -0.74 20.73
N ILE A 184 15.75 0.58 20.60
CA ILE A 184 16.73 1.49 21.21
C ILE A 184 16.64 1.46 22.74
N ARG A 185 15.44 1.39 23.31
CA ARG A 185 15.21 1.37 24.77
C ARG A 185 15.70 0.08 25.41
N LEU A 186 15.52 -1.07 24.75
CA LEU A 186 15.92 -2.39 25.28
C LEU A 186 17.38 -2.73 24.93
N GLY A 187 17.88 -2.31 23.76
CA GLY A 187 19.23 -2.67 23.30
C GLY A 187 20.33 -1.95 24.08
N LYS A 188 20.15 -0.65 24.39
CA LYS A 188 21.14 0.14 25.13
C LYS A 188 21.59 -0.48 26.47
N PRO A 189 20.69 -0.86 27.39
CA PRO A 189 21.11 -1.43 28.67
C PRO A 189 21.83 -2.77 28.52
N VAL A 190 21.41 -3.61 27.56
CA VAL A 190 22.05 -4.93 27.32
C VAL A 190 23.49 -4.75 26.82
N VAL A 191 23.70 -3.84 25.86
CA VAL A 191 25.05 -3.56 25.35
C VAL A 191 25.92 -2.94 26.44
N SER A 192 25.40 -1.98 27.21
CA SER A 192 26.18 -1.34 28.27
C SER A 192 26.53 -2.29 29.42
N GLU A 193 25.64 -3.22 29.77
CA GLU A 193 25.93 -4.22 30.81
C GLU A 193 26.98 -5.22 30.33
N LEU A 194 26.92 -5.62 29.06
CA LEU A 194 27.93 -6.47 28.44
C LEU A 194 29.31 -5.79 28.47
N GLU A 195 29.41 -4.54 27.99
CA GLU A 195 30.65 -3.76 28.01
C GLU A 195 31.20 -3.58 29.43
N ARG A 196 30.32 -3.30 30.41
CA ARG A 196 30.71 -3.15 31.81
C ARG A 196 31.25 -4.45 32.40
N SER A 197 30.58 -5.57 32.13
CA SER A 197 31.01 -6.89 32.61
C SER A 197 32.35 -7.30 32.00
N GLU A 198 32.57 -7.03 30.71
CA GLU A 198 33.84 -7.29 30.02
C GLU A 198 34.98 -6.45 30.63
N GLN A 199 34.74 -5.15 30.85
CA GLN A 199 35.72 -4.26 31.47
C GLN A 199 36.05 -4.67 32.91
N GLN A 200 35.05 -5.07 33.69
CA GLN A 200 35.27 -5.59 35.05
C GLN A 200 36.09 -6.88 35.02
N TYR A 201 35.74 -7.84 34.15
CA TYR A 201 36.52 -9.07 33.99
C TYR A 201 37.97 -8.76 33.59
N ARG A 202 38.17 -7.92 32.57
CA ARG A 202 39.51 -7.51 32.11
C ARG A 202 40.31 -6.84 33.21
N SER A 203 39.69 -5.92 33.97
CA SER A 203 40.34 -5.26 35.10
C SER A 203 40.71 -6.25 36.20
N LEU A 204 39.83 -7.17 36.57
CA LEU A 204 40.10 -8.21 37.58
C LEU A 204 41.28 -9.10 37.17
N VAL A 205 41.33 -9.52 35.90
CA VAL A 205 42.45 -10.33 35.41
C VAL A 205 43.76 -9.54 35.32
N GLU A 206 43.71 -8.27 34.89
CA GLU A 206 44.90 -7.41 34.78
C GLU A 206 45.47 -7.00 36.15
N THR A 207 44.60 -6.84 37.16
CA THR A 207 45.00 -6.46 38.54
C THR A 207 45.29 -7.64 39.46
N SER A 208 45.02 -8.87 39.01
CA SER A 208 45.32 -10.06 39.79
C SER A 208 46.83 -10.20 40.01
N SER A 209 47.21 -10.48 41.26
CA SER A 209 48.59 -10.81 41.61
C SER A 209 49.01 -12.18 41.06
N ASP A 210 48.04 -13.05 40.79
CA ASP A 210 48.26 -14.40 40.28
C ASP A 210 48.25 -14.43 38.75
N TRP A 211 49.06 -15.32 38.17
CA TRP A 211 49.01 -15.59 36.74
C TRP A 211 47.80 -16.47 36.42
N ILE A 212 46.81 -15.86 35.77
CA ILE A 212 45.64 -16.55 35.22
C ILE A 212 45.97 -17.03 33.80
N TRP A 213 45.74 -18.32 33.53
CA TRP A 213 45.96 -18.94 32.23
C TRP A 213 44.90 -20.00 31.96
N GLU A 214 44.69 -20.29 30.68
CA GLU A 214 43.77 -21.33 30.20
C GLU A 214 44.51 -22.19 29.18
N VAL A 215 44.17 -23.48 29.15
CA VAL A 215 44.67 -24.44 28.16
C VAL A 215 43.51 -25.21 27.56
N ASP A 216 43.69 -25.68 26.32
CA ASP A 216 42.76 -26.62 25.71
C ASP A 216 43.00 -28.07 26.19
N ARG A 217 42.24 -29.01 25.62
CA ARG A 217 42.32 -30.44 25.95
C ARG A 217 43.68 -31.07 25.62
N ASP A 218 44.46 -30.47 24.73
CA ASP A 218 45.81 -30.93 24.35
C ASP A 218 46.91 -30.24 25.19
N ASN A 219 46.52 -29.50 26.23
CA ASN A 219 47.41 -28.72 27.10
C ASN A 219 48.16 -27.61 26.35
N VAL A 220 47.52 -27.01 25.34
CA VAL A 220 48.03 -25.84 24.63
C VAL A 220 47.41 -24.60 25.25
N PHE A 221 48.22 -23.58 25.58
CA PHE A 221 47.72 -22.34 26.16
C PHE A 221 46.77 -21.62 25.19
N THR A 222 45.50 -21.46 25.57
CA THR A 222 44.48 -20.69 24.84
C THR A 222 44.38 -19.26 25.36
N TYR A 223 44.76 -19.04 26.63
CA TYR A 223 44.80 -17.72 27.25
C TYR A 223 45.97 -17.61 28.24
N ALA A 224 46.58 -16.43 28.30
CA ALA A 224 47.57 -16.10 29.33
C ALA A 224 47.40 -14.63 29.75
N GLY A 225 47.17 -14.40 31.05
CA GLY A 225 47.08 -13.08 31.64
C GLY A 225 48.42 -12.33 31.64
N PRO A 226 48.41 -10.99 31.75
CA PRO A 226 49.61 -10.16 31.60
C PRO A 226 50.68 -10.40 32.66
N LYS A 227 50.30 -10.92 33.84
CA LYS A 227 51.22 -11.20 34.96
C LYS A 227 52.32 -12.20 34.62
N VAL A 228 52.13 -12.99 33.55
CA VAL A 228 53.13 -13.95 33.07
C VAL A 228 54.48 -13.31 32.72
N LYS A 229 54.49 -12.03 32.32
CA LYS A 229 55.73 -11.30 32.06
C LYS A 229 56.53 -11.06 33.32
N GLU A 230 55.87 -10.80 34.44
CA GLU A 230 56.52 -10.60 35.73
C GLU A 230 56.94 -11.93 36.38
N ILE A 231 56.15 -12.99 36.19
CA ILE A 231 56.37 -14.29 36.83
C ILE A 231 57.36 -15.16 36.04
N LEU A 232 57.19 -15.27 34.72
CA LEU A 232 58.00 -16.15 33.84
C LEU A 232 58.89 -15.38 32.85
N GLY A 233 58.72 -14.07 32.69
CA GLY A 233 59.52 -13.26 31.76
C GLY A 233 59.02 -13.24 30.31
N TYR A 234 57.99 -14.01 29.98
CA TYR A 234 57.43 -14.07 28.62
C TYR A 234 56.25 -13.12 28.44
N THR A 235 55.98 -12.67 27.22
CA THR A 235 54.72 -11.97 26.94
C THR A 235 53.59 -12.98 26.70
N PRO A 236 52.32 -12.61 26.94
CA PRO A 236 51.17 -13.46 26.62
C PRO A 236 51.20 -14.04 25.19
N GLN A 237 51.59 -13.22 24.21
CA GLN A 237 51.67 -13.61 22.81
C GLN A 237 52.75 -14.65 22.53
N GLN A 238 53.78 -14.76 23.38
CA GLN A 238 54.84 -15.75 23.25
C GLN A 238 54.47 -17.11 23.86
N ILE A 239 53.41 -17.16 24.67
CA ILE A 239 52.95 -18.35 25.39
C ILE A 239 51.70 -18.95 24.74
N VAL A 240 50.74 -18.12 24.34
CA VAL A 240 49.51 -18.61 23.69
C VAL A 240 49.87 -19.40 22.43
N GLY A 241 49.28 -20.60 22.29
CA GLY A 241 49.56 -21.54 21.21
C GLY A 241 50.71 -22.52 21.45
N LYS A 242 51.41 -22.44 22.59
CA LYS A 242 52.45 -23.40 22.98
C LYS A 242 51.95 -24.40 24.03
N SER A 243 52.59 -25.56 24.08
CA SER A 243 52.27 -26.57 25.08
C SER A 243 52.82 -26.18 26.46
N VAL A 244 52.04 -26.43 27.52
CA VAL A 244 52.50 -26.28 28.92
C VAL A 244 53.83 -26.98 29.17
N PHE A 245 54.05 -28.12 28.51
CA PHE A 245 55.23 -28.94 28.67
C PHE A 245 56.53 -28.33 28.09
N GLU A 246 56.44 -27.24 27.33
CA GLU A 246 57.61 -26.53 26.78
C GLU A 246 58.26 -25.59 27.80
N PHE A 247 57.55 -25.24 28.87
CA PHE A 247 57.99 -24.26 29.87
C PHE A 247 58.39 -24.87 31.22
N VAL A 248 58.47 -26.20 31.29
CA VAL A 248 58.80 -26.96 32.51
C VAL A 248 60.02 -27.85 32.27
N THR A 249 60.76 -28.17 33.32
CA THR A 249 61.93 -29.04 33.21
C THR A 249 61.52 -30.48 32.84
N PRO A 250 62.43 -31.29 32.25
CA PRO A 250 62.12 -32.68 31.87
C PRO A 250 61.58 -33.52 33.04
N GLU A 251 62.08 -33.31 34.26
CA GLU A 251 61.64 -34.00 35.46
C GLU A 251 60.21 -33.59 35.86
N GLU A 252 59.90 -32.30 35.78
CA GLU A 252 58.58 -31.76 36.13
C GLU A 252 57.53 -32.12 35.08
N LYS A 253 57.91 -32.18 33.80
CA LYS A 253 57.07 -32.69 32.71
C LYS A 253 56.57 -34.11 33.01
N GLN A 254 57.45 -35.01 33.45
CA GLN A 254 57.08 -36.39 33.81
C GLN A 254 56.16 -36.46 35.04
N ARG A 255 56.24 -35.49 35.94
CA ARG A 255 55.32 -35.35 37.07
C ARG A 255 53.95 -34.85 36.59
N LEU A 256 53.91 -33.78 35.81
CA LEU A 256 52.68 -33.16 35.31
C LEU A 256 51.86 -34.11 34.43
N ILE A 257 52.48 -34.89 33.55
CA ILE A 257 51.78 -35.90 32.72
C ILE A 257 51.03 -36.93 33.60
N ARG A 258 51.53 -37.24 34.81
CA ARG A 258 50.87 -38.17 35.74
C ARG A 258 49.77 -37.54 36.58
N VAL A 259 49.76 -36.22 36.70
CA VAL A 259 48.91 -35.48 37.65
C VAL A 259 47.79 -34.72 36.93
N LEU A 260 48.07 -34.09 35.78
CA LEU A 260 47.11 -33.30 35.01
C LEU A 260 45.81 -34.06 34.66
N PRO A 261 45.84 -35.35 34.24
CA PRO A 261 44.61 -36.08 33.96
C PRO A 261 43.68 -36.25 35.17
N LYS A 262 44.21 -36.19 36.40
CA LYS A 262 43.44 -36.34 37.64
C LYS A 262 42.80 -35.05 38.14
N ILE A 263 43.19 -33.91 37.58
CA ILE A 263 42.73 -32.57 38.00
C ILE A 263 41.66 -32.05 37.03
N ILE A 264 41.60 -32.60 35.81
CA ILE A 264 40.75 -32.12 34.70
C ILE A 264 39.48 -33.01 34.52
N GLU A 265 39.30 -34.04 35.36
CA GLU A 265 38.02 -34.80 35.51
C GLU A 265 37.06 -34.09 36.47
#